data_AF-A0A2E3P2B2-F1
#
_entry.id   AF-A0A2E3P2B2-F1
#
_cell.length_a   1.000
_cell.length_b   1.000
_cell.length_c   1.000
_cell.angle_alpha   90.00
_cell.angle_beta   90.00
_cell.angle_gamma   90.00
#
_symmetry.space_group_name_H-M   'P 1'
#
loop_
_entity.id
_entity.type
_entity.pdbx_description
1 polymer ?
#
loop_
_entity_poly.entity_id
_entity_poly.type
_entity_poly.pdbx_seq_one_letter_code
_entity_poly.pdbx_strand_id
1 'polypeptide(L)'
;MTSILVLGFLIGIRHAFEPDHLAAVTAMVSGKTSLRRTLRQGAVWGLGHTTTLFLVCGAVIYMETAISDFAARMMEATVGVLLVGLGIEVIRRMIRDRIHFHAHRHTDGEVHFHAHSHKHDPKQAVHPRTHDHDHPTGFPLRFFVVGLMHGMAGSAALAVMTAQTTASPWLALGYVALFGVGSMVGMALFSAVISLPLRGARSLTWAHNGLQAAIGCLTVGLGVTTFVSSVFP
;
A
#
# COMPACT_ATOMS: atom_id res chain seq x y z
N MET A 1 -10.39 5.10 31.34
CA MET A 1 -9.17 4.55 30.71
C MET A 1 -9.48 3.77 29.43
N THR A 2 -10.50 2.91 29.43
CA THR A 2 -10.96 2.17 28.23
C THR A 2 -11.31 3.07 27.03
N SER A 3 -11.92 4.24 27.26
CA SER A 3 -12.30 5.17 26.18
C SER A 3 -11.11 5.70 25.36
N ILE A 4 -9.96 5.90 26.00
CA ILE A 4 -8.73 6.37 25.32
C ILE A 4 -8.15 5.27 24.42
N LEU A 5 -8.21 4.01 24.86
CA LEU A 5 -7.75 2.87 24.07
C LEU A 5 -8.67 2.62 22.87
N VAL A 6 -9.99 2.73 23.08
CA VAL A 6 -10.97 2.67 21.97
C VAL A 6 -10.73 3.80 20.98
N LEU A 7 -10.44 5.01 21.45
CA LEU A 7 -10.08 6.13 20.58
C LEU A 7 -8.81 5.82 19.77
N GLY A 8 -7.77 5.27 20.40
CA GLY A 8 -6.55 4.84 19.68
C GLY A 8 -6.88 3.85 18.56
N PHE A 9 -7.69 2.84 18.83
CA PHE A 9 -8.15 1.88 17.81
C PHE A 9 -8.92 2.55 16.66
N LEU A 10 -9.87 3.42 16.96
CA LEU A 10 -10.68 4.12 15.95
C LEU A 10 -9.84 5.08 15.11
N ILE A 11 -8.92 5.82 15.72
CA ILE A 11 -7.98 6.68 14.99
C ILE A 11 -7.05 5.82 14.14
N GLY A 12 -6.59 4.66 14.64
CA GLY A 12 -5.82 3.71 13.85
C GLY A 12 -6.55 3.24 12.59
N ILE A 13 -7.86 2.94 12.69
CA ILE A 13 -8.68 2.62 11.52
C ILE A 13 -8.72 3.80 10.55
N ARG A 14 -8.98 5.03 11.03
CA ARG A 14 -9.01 6.24 10.21
C ARG A 14 -7.67 6.49 9.51
N HIS A 15 -6.56 6.27 10.20
CA HIS A 15 -5.21 6.47 9.68
C HIS A 15 -4.96 5.64 8.42
N ALA A 16 -5.51 4.42 8.35
CA ALA A 16 -5.40 3.58 7.16
C ALA A 16 -6.07 4.17 5.90
N PHE A 17 -6.89 5.22 6.02
CA PHE A 17 -7.54 5.91 4.90
C PHE A 17 -6.78 7.17 4.46
N GLU A 18 -5.59 7.43 4.99
CA GLU A 18 -4.79 8.57 4.57
C GLU A 18 -4.32 8.44 3.11
N PRO A 19 -4.17 9.55 2.36
CA PRO A 19 -3.94 9.53 0.92
C PRO A 19 -2.75 8.68 0.47
N ASP A 20 -1.68 8.66 1.27
CA ASP A 20 -0.48 7.86 1.05
C ASP A 20 -0.76 6.35 1.16
N HIS A 21 -1.54 5.93 2.15
CA HIS A 21 -2.02 4.55 2.33
C HIS A 21 -2.97 4.15 1.19
N LEU A 22 -3.88 5.05 0.80
CA LEU A 22 -4.77 4.85 -0.35
C LEU A 22 -3.95 4.59 -1.63
N ALA A 23 -2.97 5.43 -1.90
CA ALA A 23 -2.10 5.35 -3.06
C ALA A 23 -1.24 4.07 -3.06
N ALA A 24 -0.64 3.71 -1.91
CA ALA A 24 0.17 2.51 -1.80
C ALA A 24 -0.66 1.23 -2.02
N VAL A 25 -1.82 1.11 -1.37
CA VAL A 25 -2.70 -0.06 -1.49
C VAL A 25 -3.24 -0.22 -2.91
N THR A 26 -3.73 0.87 -3.51
CA THR A 26 -4.23 0.84 -4.89
C THR A 26 -3.13 0.38 -5.84
N ALA A 27 -1.92 0.93 -5.74
CA ALA A 27 -0.77 0.54 -6.56
C ALA A 27 -0.31 -0.92 -6.34
N MET A 28 -0.40 -1.44 -5.11
CA MET A 28 0.05 -2.79 -4.77
C MET A 28 -0.97 -3.90 -5.07
N VAL A 29 -2.27 -3.58 -5.00
CA VAL A 29 -3.37 -4.53 -5.21
C VAL A 29 -3.82 -4.55 -6.67
N SER A 30 -3.50 -3.49 -7.43
CA SER A 30 -3.77 -3.44 -8.85
C SER A 30 -3.21 -4.67 -9.59
N GLY A 31 -4.05 -5.32 -10.41
CA GLY A 31 -3.71 -6.55 -11.14
C GLY A 31 -4.02 -7.87 -10.40
N LYS A 32 -4.36 -7.88 -9.10
CA LYS A 32 -4.64 -9.13 -8.34
C LYS A 32 -6.10 -9.59 -8.31
N THR A 33 -6.33 -10.90 -8.35
CA THR A 33 -7.67 -11.50 -8.56
C THR A 33 -8.33 -12.08 -7.31
N SER A 34 -7.55 -12.46 -6.28
CA SER A 34 -8.09 -13.19 -5.12
C SER A 34 -8.29 -12.31 -3.89
N LEU A 35 -9.51 -12.29 -3.33
CA LEU A 35 -9.87 -11.47 -2.16
C LEU A 35 -9.09 -11.90 -0.92
N ARG A 36 -8.98 -13.22 -0.72
CA ARG A 36 -8.20 -13.80 0.37
C ARG A 36 -6.72 -13.40 0.29
N ARG A 37 -6.14 -13.38 -0.93
CA ARG A 37 -4.75 -12.96 -1.14
C ARG A 37 -4.58 -11.47 -0.84
N THR A 38 -5.52 -10.63 -1.28
CA THR A 38 -5.53 -9.19 -0.99
C THR A 38 -5.65 -8.91 0.50
N LEU A 39 -6.58 -9.56 1.21
CA LEU A 39 -6.74 -9.44 2.66
C LEU A 39 -5.47 -9.84 3.40
N ARG A 40 -4.88 -11.00 3.07
CA ARG A 40 -3.63 -11.47 3.67
C ARG A 40 -2.48 -10.48 3.43
N GLN A 41 -2.39 -9.92 2.24
CA GLN A 41 -1.37 -8.93 1.89
C GLN A 41 -1.57 -7.60 2.64
N GLY A 42 -2.81 -7.13 2.74
CA GLY A 42 -3.16 -5.95 3.54
C GLY A 42 -2.85 -6.15 5.03
N ALA A 43 -3.15 -7.33 5.59
CA ALA A 43 -2.82 -7.65 6.97
C ALA A 43 -1.31 -7.71 7.23
N VAL A 44 -0.52 -8.30 6.33
CA VAL A 44 0.95 -8.36 6.48
C VAL A 44 1.60 -6.99 6.27
N TRP A 45 1.05 -6.17 5.37
CA TRP A 45 1.44 -4.77 5.24
C TRP A 45 1.15 -3.99 6.53
N GLY A 46 -0.06 -4.13 7.08
CA GLY A 46 -0.44 -3.56 8.37
C GLY A 46 0.45 -4.04 9.52
N LEU A 47 0.83 -5.32 9.55
CA LEU A 47 1.76 -5.87 10.53
C LEU A 47 3.13 -5.18 10.47
N GLY A 48 3.69 -4.97 9.28
CA GLY A 48 4.95 -4.24 9.12
C GLY A 48 4.82 -2.80 9.62
N HIS A 49 3.76 -2.11 9.22
CA HIS A 49 3.48 -0.74 9.66
C HIS A 49 3.35 -0.62 11.19
N THR A 50 2.51 -1.46 11.80
CA THR A 50 2.35 -1.52 13.25
C THR A 50 3.66 -1.82 13.97
N THR A 51 4.50 -2.70 13.40
CA THR A 51 5.81 -3.04 13.99
C THR A 51 6.70 -1.80 14.07
N THR A 52 6.80 -1.03 12.98
CA THR A 52 7.60 0.21 12.98
C THR A 52 7.04 1.23 13.96
N LEU A 53 5.72 1.49 13.95
CA LEU A 53 5.09 2.43 14.87
C LEU A 53 5.38 2.06 16.33
N PHE A 54 5.19 0.78 16.67
CA PHE A 54 5.40 0.31 18.04
C PHE A 54 6.87 0.42 18.46
N LEU A 55 7.81 0.12 17.57
CA LEU A 55 9.25 0.25 17.87
C LEU A 55 9.68 1.71 18.00
N VAL A 56 9.28 2.58 17.07
CA VAL A 56 9.67 4.00 17.08
C VAL A 56 9.00 4.74 18.24
N CYS A 57 7.66 4.65 18.36
CA CYS A 57 6.95 5.29 19.45
C CYS A 57 7.32 4.66 20.80
N GLY A 58 7.52 3.35 20.87
CA GLY A 58 7.96 2.67 22.08
C GLY A 58 9.34 3.14 22.54
N ALA A 59 10.30 3.31 21.62
CA ALA A 59 11.60 3.88 21.91
C ALA A 59 11.48 5.33 22.43
N VAL A 60 10.67 6.15 21.76
CA VAL A 60 10.39 7.55 22.18
C VAL A 60 9.79 7.62 23.58
N ILE A 61 8.79 6.79 23.86
CA ILE A 61 8.13 6.73 25.18
C ILE A 61 9.09 6.24 26.25
N TYR A 62 9.91 5.22 25.97
CA TYR A 62 10.84 4.63 26.93
C TYR A 62 12.04 5.55 27.23
N MET A 63 12.58 6.21 26.22
CA MET A 63 13.73 7.09 26.35
C MET A 63 13.33 8.52 26.77
N GLU A 64 12.03 8.83 26.84
CA GLU A 64 11.48 10.17 27.09
C GLU A 64 12.06 11.23 26.13
N THR A 65 12.38 10.82 24.90
CA THR A 65 13.01 11.66 23.87
C THR A 65 12.00 12.08 22.81
N ALA A 66 12.03 13.33 22.37
CA ALA A 66 11.28 13.75 21.19
C ALA A 66 11.97 13.31 19.89
N ILE A 67 11.18 12.96 18.86
CA ILE A 67 11.71 12.79 17.50
C ILE A 67 12.08 14.18 16.99
N SER A 68 13.32 14.37 16.54
CA SER A 68 13.75 15.65 15.96
C SER A 68 13.00 15.92 14.66
N ASP A 69 12.74 17.20 14.36
CA ASP A 69 12.05 17.57 13.13
C ASP A 69 12.77 17.08 11.87
N PHE A 70 14.10 16.99 11.92
CA PHE A 70 14.90 16.44 10.81
C PHE A 70 14.62 14.94 10.65
N ALA A 71 14.62 14.16 11.73
CA ALA A 71 14.33 12.73 11.67
C ALA A 71 12.90 12.48 11.16
N ALA A 72 11.90 13.20 11.69
CA ALA A 72 10.52 13.10 11.23
C ALA A 72 10.40 13.38 9.72
N ARG A 73 11.03 14.45 9.24
CA ARG A 73 11.08 14.79 7.80
C ARG A 73 11.75 13.70 6.96
N MET A 74 12.86 13.12 7.42
CA MET A 74 13.54 12.05 6.66
C MET A 74 12.72 10.75 6.62
N MET A 75 11.97 10.46 7.68
CA MET A 75 11.02 9.34 7.72
C MET A 75 9.90 9.53 6.69
N GLU A 76 9.33 10.73 6.60
CA GLU A 76 8.33 11.08 5.58
C GLU A 76 8.90 11.06 4.16
N ALA A 77 10.11 11.60 3.96
CA ALA A 77 10.78 11.60 2.66
C ALA A 77 10.99 10.17 2.13
N THR A 78 11.27 9.21 3.02
CA THR A 78 11.40 7.79 2.65
C THR A 78 10.08 7.23 2.11
N VAL A 79 8.95 7.63 2.68
CA VAL A 79 7.63 7.25 2.16
C VAL A 79 7.34 7.93 0.82
N GLY A 80 7.76 9.19 0.63
CA GLY A 80 7.71 9.86 -0.67
C GLY A 80 8.43 9.06 -1.76
N VAL A 81 9.67 8.63 -1.51
CA VAL A 81 10.45 7.78 -2.43
C VAL A 81 9.75 6.44 -2.69
N LEU A 82 9.24 5.80 -1.65
CA LEU A 82 8.48 4.55 -1.75
C LEU A 82 7.27 4.69 -2.68
N LEU A 83 6.46 5.75 -2.51
CA LEU A 83 5.29 6.02 -3.34
C LEU A 83 5.69 6.26 -4.80
N VAL A 84 6.72 7.05 -5.06
CA VAL A 84 7.25 7.26 -6.42
C VAL A 84 7.63 5.91 -7.05
N GLY A 85 8.35 5.06 -6.32
CA GLY A 85 8.72 3.72 -6.78
C GLY A 85 7.52 2.83 -7.11
N LEU A 86 6.50 2.81 -6.23
CA LEU A 86 5.27 2.04 -6.45
C LEU A 86 4.46 2.55 -7.66
N GLY A 87 4.35 3.87 -7.82
CA GLY A 87 3.64 4.49 -8.93
C GLY A 87 4.33 4.23 -10.28
N ILE A 88 5.66 4.39 -10.34
CA ILE A 88 6.47 4.05 -11.52
C ILE A 88 6.29 2.58 -11.89
N GLU A 89 6.27 1.67 -10.90
CA GLU A 89 6.08 0.25 -11.15
C GLU A 89 4.69 -0.09 -11.70
N VAL A 90 3.64 0.64 -11.31
CA VAL A 90 2.30 0.51 -11.93
C VAL A 90 2.34 0.97 -13.39
N ILE A 91 2.94 2.14 -13.67
CA ILE A 91 3.05 2.69 -15.02
C ILE A 91 3.88 1.77 -15.93
N ARG A 92 5.03 1.27 -15.45
CA ARG A 92 5.88 0.33 -16.19
C ARG A 92 5.15 -0.97 -16.54
N ARG A 93 4.39 -1.53 -15.60
CA ARG A 93 3.56 -2.72 -15.86
C ARG A 93 2.50 -2.44 -16.91
N MET A 94 1.79 -1.31 -16.80
CA MET A 94 0.81 -0.88 -17.81
C MET A 94 1.42 -0.76 -19.22
N ILE A 95 2.57 -0.10 -19.36
CA ILE A 95 3.25 0.08 -20.66
C ILE A 95 3.74 -1.26 -21.22
N ARG A 96 4.30 -2.12 -20.37
CA ARG A 96 4.87 -3.42 -20.78
C ARG A 96 3.79 -4.42 -21.18
N ASP A 97 2.70 -4.48 -20.45
CA ASP A 97 1.76 -5.60 -20.57
C ASP A 97 0.80 -5.46 -21.77
N ARG A 98 0.65 -4.24 -22.35
CA ARG A 98 -0.18 -3.93 -23.54
C ARG A 98 -1.42 -4.83 -23.69
N ILE A 99 -2.17 -5.00 -22.60
CA ILE A 99 -3.26 -5.97 -22.56
C ILE A 99 -4.42 -5.40 -23.38
N HIS A 100 -4.86 -6.14 -24.40
CA HIS A 100 -6.08 -5.85 -25.15
C HIS A 100 -7.09 -6.99 -24.90
N PHE A 101 -8.30 -6.64 -24.45
CA PHE A 101 -9.47 -7.52 -24.45
C PHE A 101 -10.27 -7.27 -25.73
N HIS A 102 -10.43 -8.30 -26.56
CA HIS A 102 -11.31 -8.30 -27.73
C HIS A 102 -12.42 -9.36 -27.54
N ALA A 103 -13.65 -9.01 -27.92
CA ALA A 103 -14.73 -9.97 -28.06
C ALA A 103 -14.76 -10.47 -29.51
N HIS A 104 -14.56 -11.77 -29.72
CA HIS A 104 -14.80 -12.41 -31.01
C HIS A 104 -16.09 -13.22 -30.95
N ARG A 105 -16.88 -13.12 -32.01
CA ARG A 105 -18.04 -13.98 -32.25
C ARG A 105 -17.60 -15.06 -33.23
N HIS A 106 -17.60 -16.32 -32.80
CA HIS A 106 -17.37 -17.42 -33.74
C HIS A 106 -18.64 -17.67 -34.57
N THR A 107 -18.47 -18.30 -35.73
CA THR A 107 -19.55 -18.74 -36.62
C THR A 107 -20.58 -19.65 -35.94
N ASP A 108 -20.23 -20.22 -34.79
CA ASP A 108 -21.05 -21.15 -34.02
C ASP A 108 -21.99 -20.44 -33.01
N GLY A 109 -21.97 -19.10 -32.99
CA GLY A 109 -22.88 -18.28 -32.18
C GLY A 109 -22.43 -18.01 -30.74
N GLU A 110 -21.44 -18.73 -30.23
CA GLU A 110 -20.84 -18.46 -28.92
C GLU A 110 -19.89 -17.24 -28.97
N VAL A 111 -20.08 -16.34 -28.01
CA VAL A 111 -19.24 -15.14 -27.80
C VAL A 111 -18.33 -15.43 -26.61
N HIS A 112 -17.03 -15.60 -26.87
CA HIS A 112 -16.03 -15.73 -25.82
C HIS A 112 -15.07 -14.55 -25.81
N PHE A 113 -14.69 -14.15 -24.59
CA PHE A 113 -13.71 -13.10 -24.33
C PHE A 113 -12.33 -13.73 -24.15
N HIS A 114 -11.40 -13.41 -25.06
CA HIS A 114 -10.00 -13.79 -24.91
C HIS A 114 -9.16 -12.55 -24.56
N ALA A 115 -8.19 -12.74 -23.67
CA ALA A 115 -7.14 -11.76 -23.39
C ALA A 115 -5.88 -12.15 -24.18
N HIS A 116 -5.38 -11.25 -25.02
CA HIS A 116 -4.07 -11.41 -25.65
C HIS A 116 -3.08 -10.38 -25.10
N SER A 117 -1.87 -10.85 -24.79
CA SER A 117 -0.70 -10.01 -24.49
C SER A 117 0.31 -10.23 -25.61
N HIS A 118 0.78 -9.16 -26.26
CA HIS A 118 1.86 -9.21 -27.26
C HIS A 118 3.25 -9.47 -26.66
N LYS A 119 3.35 -10.03 -25.43
CA LYS A 119 4.63 -10.50 -24.88
C LYS A 119 5.27 -11.61 -25.74
N HIS A 120 4.50 -12.25 -26.62
CA HIS A 120 4.98 -13.22 -27.61
C HIS A 120 4.55 -12.81 -29.04
N ASP A 121 5.25 -11.84 -29.62
CA ASP A 121 5.29 -11.70 -31.08
C ASP A 121 6.35 -12.70 -31.62
N PRO A 122 6.07 -13.59 -32.59
CA PRO A 122 6.94 -14.73 -32.94
C PRO A 122 8.27 -14.39 -33.63
N LYS A 123 8.69 -13.12 -33.68
CA LYS A 123 9.80 -12.70 -34.54
C LYS A 123 11.18 -12.57 -33.90
N GLN A 124 11.34 -12.75 -32.59
CA GLN A 124 12.68 -12.75 -31.98
C GLN A 124 12.78 -13.78 -30.85
N ALA A 125 12.99 -15.04 -31.25
CA ALA A 125 13.60 -16.03 -30.37
C ALA A 125 15.08 -15.65 -30.17
N VAL A 126 15.46 -15.43 -28.92
CA VAL A 126 16.76 -15.62 -28.25
C VAL A 126 16.92 -14.51 -27.21
N HIS A 127 16.25 -14.66 -26.06
CA HIS A 127 16.78 -14.26 -24.75
C HIS A 127 16.02 -15.05 -23.66
N PRO A 128 16.73 -15.57 -22.64
CA PRO A 128 16.18 -16.53 -21.70
C PRO A 128 15.11 -15.90 -20.81
N ARG A 129 14.08 -16.70 -20.54
CA ARG A 129 12.93 -16.45 -19.66
C ARG A 129 13.36 -15.69 -18.39
N THR A 130 13.03 -14.41 -18.30
CA THR A 130 13.04 -13.71 -17.01
C THR A 130 11.89 -14.26 -16.19
N HIS A 131 12.29 -14.98 -15.14
CA HIS A 131 11.44 -15.81 -14.30
C HIS A 131 10.22 -15.08 -13.75
N ASP A 132 9.03 -15.52 -14.18
CA ASP A 132 7.78 -15.28 -13.48
C ASP A 132 7.73 -16.26 -12.29
N HIS A 133 8.16 -15.81 -11.12
CA HIS A 133 8.03 -16.60 -9.90
C HIS A 133 6.69 -16.27 -9.24
N ASP A 134 5.67 -17.05 -9.58
CA ASP A 134 4.53 -17.22 -8.70
C ASP A 134 5.06 -17.93 -7.43
N HIS A 135 5.16 -17.19 -6.33
CA HIS A 135 5.43 -17.75 -5.00
C HIS A 135 4.12 -17.89 -4.22
N PRO A 136 3.28 -18.92 -4.45
CA PRO A 136 2.21 -19.25 -3.54
C PRO A 136 2.77 -20.18 -2.45
N THR A 137 3.09 -19.61 -1.27
CA THR A 137 2.96 -20.23 0.08
C THR A 137 3.73 -19.46 1.17
N GLY A 138 4.78 -18.71 0.82
CA GLY A 138 5.61 -17.97 1.79
C GLY A 138 4.96 -16.74 2.43
N PHE A 139 5.62 -16.17 3.44
CA PHE A 139 5.29 -14.88 4.02
C PHE A 139 5.46 -13.77 2.97
N PRO A 140 4.49 -12.86 2.75
CA PRO A 140 4.58 -11.86 1.69
C PRO A 140 5.51 -10.71 2.09
N LEU A 141 6.82 -10.98 2.08
CA LEU A 141 7.88 -10.09 2.58
C LEU A 141 7.83 -8.70 1.96
N ARG A 142 7.55 -8.58 0.66
CA ARG A 142 7.38 -7.27 0.00
C ARG A 142 6.35 -6.40 0.71
N PHE A 143 5.20 -6.96 1.11
CA PHE A 143 4.14 -6.23 1.78
C PHE A 143 4.58 -5.80 3.17
N PHE A 144 5.27 -6.70 3.88
CA PHE A 144 5.82 -6.40 5.20
C PHE A 144 6.86 -5.28 5.16
N VAL A 145 7.82 -5.33 4.24
CA VAL A 145 8.87 -4.30 4.09
C VAL A 145 8.28 -2.95 3.70
N VAL A 146 7.33 -2.94 2.75
CA VAL A 146 6.59 -1.72 2.42
C VAL A 146 5.87 -1.20 3.66
N GLY A 147 5.29 -2.09 4.47
CA GLY A 147 4.64 -1.74 5.73
C GLY A 147 5.60 -1.10 6.72
N LEU A 148 6.77 -1.72 6.92
CA LEU A 148 7.82 -1.19 7.79
C LEU A 148 8.22 0.22 7.38
N MET A 149 8.46 0.44 6.08
CA MET A 149 8.82 1.76 5.55
C MET A 149 7.69 2.76 5.73
N HIS A 150 6.46 2.36 5.43
CA HIS A 150 5.28 3.23 5.54
C HIS A 150 4.98 3.62 6.98
N GLY A 151 5.21 2.72 7.95
CA GLY A 151 5.08 3.01 9.38
C GLY A 151 6.10 4.00 9.93
N MET A 152 7.17 4.32 9.18
CA MET A 152 8.07 5.39 9.57
C MET A 152 7.39 6.75 9.44
N ALA A 153 6.63 6.99 8.37
CA ALA A 153 5.81 8.19 8.27
C ALA A 153 4.67 8.14 9.31
N GLY A 154 4.34 9.29 9.88
CA GLY A 154 3.31 9.39 10.92
C GLY A 154 3.73 8.93 12.31
N SER A 155 4.86 8.21 12.48
CA SER A 155 5.39 7.83 13.80
C SER A 155 5.61 9.04 14.73
N ALA A 156 6.10 10.17 14.19
CA ALA A 156 6.30 11.40 14.96
C ALA A 156 4.97 12.02 15.41
N ALA A 157 4.00 12.13 14.50
CA ALA A 157 2.67 12.62 14.82
C ALA A 157 1.96 11.72 15.85
N LEU A 158 2.07 10.40 15.71
CA LEU A 158 1.53 9.44 16.66
C LEU A 158 2.21 9.55 18.02
N ALA A 159 3.53 9.69 18.08
CA ALA A 159 4.27 9.86 19.33
C ALA A 159 3.81 11.13 20.07
N VAL A 160 3.70 12.26 19.35
CA VAL A 160 3.20 13.53 19.91
C VAL A 160 1.76 13.40 20.39
N MET A 161 0.87 12.82 19.58
CA MET A 161 -0.53 12.62 19.96
C MET A 161 -0.65 11.71 21.19
N THR A 162 0.15 10.66 21.26
CA THR A 162 0.15 9.72 22.41
C THR A 162 0.63 10.41 23.68
N ALA A 163 1.70 11.21 23.60
CA ALA A 163 2.22 11.98 24.73
C ALA A 163 1.21 13.01 25.25
N GLN A 164 0.41 13.62 24.37
CA GLN A 164 -0.63 14.58 24.76
C GLN A 164 -1.89 13.93 25.35
N THR A 165 -2.15 12.66 25.02
CA THR A 165 -3.39 11.96 25.42
C THR A 165 -3.22 11.03 26.61
N THR A 166 -1.98 10.69 26.99
CA THR A 166 -1.71 9.71 28.04
C THR A 166 -0.69 10.23 29.05
N ALA A 167 -1.02 10.11 30.34
CA ALA A 167 -0.13 10.50 31.44
C ALA A 167 0.72 9.34 31.99
N SER A 168 0.56 8.13 31.43
CA SER A 168 1.22 6.91 31.90
C SER A 168 1.91 6.20 30.73
N PRO A 169 3.20 5.83 30.85
CA PRO A 169 3.93 5.11 29.79
C PRO A 169 3.26 3.80 29.37
N TRP A 170 2.67 3.06 30.32
CA TRP A 170 1.96 1.81 30.02
C TRP A 170 0.67 2.05 29.23
N LEU A 171 -0.05 3.14 29.54
CA LEU A 171 -1.22 3.54 28.79
C LEU A 171 -0.84 4.04 27.38
N ALA A 172 0.28 4.74 27.26
CA ALA A 172 0.85 5.19 25.99
C ALA A 172 1.18 4.00 25.06
N LEU A 173 1.87 2.98 25.60
CA LEU A 173 2.17 1.75 24.87
C LEU A 173 0.89 1.00 24.48
N GLY A 174 -0.09 0.92 25.39
CA GLY A 174 -1.41 0.34 25.08
C GLY A 174 -2.15 1.09 23.98
N TYR A 175 -2.05 2.43 23.98
CA TYR A 175 -2.64 3.28 22.96
C TYR A 175 -1.99 3.05 21.58
N VAL A 176 -0.66 3.03 21.51
CA VAL A 176 0.09 2.74 20.26
C VAL A 176 -0.22 1.33 19.76
N ALA A 177 -0.30 0.34 20.65
CA ALA A 177 -0.65 -1.03 20.27
C ALA A 177 -2.07 -1.10 19.67
N LEU A 178 -3.05 -0.47 20.30
CA LEU A 178 -4.43 -0.45 19.80
C LEU A 178 -4.59 0.36 18.53
N PHE A 179 -3.88 1.48 18.41
CA PHE A 179 -3.75 2.23 17.16
C PHE A 179 -3.24 1.31 16.05
N GLY A 180 -2.14 0.59 16.31
CA GLY A 180 -1.56 -0.36 15.37
C GLY A 180 -2.53 -1.46 14.94
N VAL A 181 -3.27 -2.06 15.88
CA VAL A 181 -4.30 -3.07 15.58
C VAL A 181 -5.42 -2.45 14.73
N GLY A 182 -5.87 -1.24 15.07
CA GLY A 182 -6.86 -0.49 14.30
C GLY A 182 -6.39 -0.24 12.87
N SER A 183 -5.15 0.21 12.68
CA SER A 183 -4.56 0.41 11.36
C SER A 183 -4.44 -0.89 10.58
N MET A 184 -4.02 -2.00 11.21
CA MET A 184 -3.94 -3.30 10.55
C MET A 184 -5.32 -3.77 10.04
N VAL A 185 -6.36 -3.62 10.85
CA VAL A 185 -7.74 -3.93 10.46
C VAL A 185 -8.18 -3.01 9.33
N GLY A 186 -7.97 -1.70 9.46
CA GLY A 186 -8.30 -0.69 8.44
C GLY A 186 -7.64 -1.01 7.10
N MET A 187 -6.33 -1.27 7.10
CA MET A 187 -5.53 -1.59 5.92
C MET A 187 -5.99 -2.88 5.23
N ALA A 188 -6.31 -3.93 6.01
CA ALA A 188 -6.83 -5.18 5.46
C ALA A 188 -8.20 -4.98 4.80
N LEU A 189 -9.15 -4.36 5.52
CA LEU A 189 -10.50 -4.10 5.01
C LEU A 189 -10.46 -3.19 3.78
N PHE A 190 -9.69 -2.12 3.85
CA PHE A 190 -9.56 -1.17 2.76
C PHE A 190 -8.95 -1.81 1.50
N SER A 191 -7.92 -2.65 1.67
CA SER A 191 -7.35 -3.45 0.56
C SER A 191 -8.41 -4.32 -0.11
N ALA A 192 -9.30 -4.95 0.66
CA ALA A 192 -10.40 -5.73 0.12
C ALA A 192 -11.40 -4.87 -0.65
N VAL A 193 -11.84 -3.75 -0.07
CA VAL A 193 -12.82 -2.83 -0.67
C VAL A 193 -12.33 -2.30 -2.02
N ILE A 194 -11.08 -1.81 -2.09
CA ILE A 194 -10.49 -1.28 -3.32
C ILE A 194 -10.30 -2.37 -4.39
N SER A 195 -10.09 -3.61 -3.99
CA SER A 195 -9.93 -4.70 -4.96
C SER A 195 -11.21 -5.03 -5.75
N LEU A 196 -12.39 -4.66 -5.26
CA LEU A 196 -13.67 -4.94 -5.91
C LEU A 196 -13.86 -4.12 -7.21
N PRO A 197 -13.81 -2.76 -7.21
CA PRO A 197 -13.93 -1.98 -8.44
C PRO A 197 -12.78 -2.27 -9.42
N LEU A 198 -11.57 -2.54 -8.92
CA LEU A 198 -10.42 -2.91 -9.76
C LEU A 198 -10.59 -4.24 -10.50
N ARG A 199 -11.44 -5.14 -10.01
CA ARG A 199 -11.81 -6.37 -10.72
C ARG A 199 -12.85 -6.11 -11.79
N GLY A 200 -13.88 -5.32 -11.45
CA GLY A 200 -14.94 -4.94 -12.40
C GLY A 200 -14.40 -4.19 -13.62
N ALA A 201 -13.42 -3.30 -13.42
CA ALA A 201 -12.81 -2.53 -14.51
C ALA A 201 -12.01 -3.37 -15.52
N ARG A 202 -11.73 -4.66 -15.25
CA ARG A 202 -10.92 -5.51 -16.15
C ARG A 202 -11.65 -5.93 -17.42
N SER A 203 -12.98 -6.00 -17.39
CA SER A 203 -13.75 -6.41 -18.58
C SER A 203 -13.64 -5.39 -19.72
N LEU A 204 -13.37 -4.12 -19.40
CA LEU A 204 -13.13 -3.05 -20.37
C LEU A 204 -11.66 -2.65 -20.38
N THR A 205 -10.95 -2.97 -21.45
CA THR A 205 -9.53 -2.61 -21.68
C THR A 205 -9.24 -1.13 -21.42
N TRP A 206 -10.09 -0.24 -21.94
CA TRP A 206 -9.92 1.21 -21.77
C TRP A 206 -10.10 1.65 -20.32
N ALA A 207 -11.12 1.12 -19.63
CA ALA A 207 -11.37 1.44 -18.22
C ALA A 207 -10.24 0.91 -17.33
N HIS A 208 -9.76 -0.32 -17.60
CA HIS A 208 -8.61 -0.90 -16.91
C HIS A 208 -7.37 -0.03 -17.08
N ASN A 209 -6.99 0.27 -18.33
CA ASN A 209 -5.78 1.03 -18.62
C ASN A 209 -5.86 2.48 -18.11
N GLY A 210 -7.02 3.13 -18.24
CA GLY A 210 -7.26 4.46 -17.66
C GLY A 210 -7.13 4.47 -16.14
N LEU A 211 -7.67 3.45 -15.46
CA LEU A 211 -7.57 3.32 -14.01
C LEU A 211 -6.14 3.03 -13.55
N GLN A 212 -5.39 2.19 -14.27
CA GLN A 212 -3.96 1.96 -13.98
C GLN A 212 -3.13 3.23 -14.16
N ALA A 213 -3.36 3.98 -15.24
CA ALA A 213 -2.69 5.24 -15.49
C ALA A 213 -2.99 6.25 -14.37
N ALA A 214 -4.26 6.38 -13.97
CA ALA A 214 -4.67 7.24 -12.87
C ALA A 214 -3.99 6.85 -11.55
N ILE A 215 -4.04 5.57 -11.17
CA ILE A 215 -3.39 5.06 -9.94
C ILE A 215 -1.88 5.36 -9.98
N GLY A 216 -1.21 5.05 -11.09
CA GLY A 216 0.22 5.28 -11.26
C GLY A 216 0.58 6.76 -11.13
N CYS A 217 -0.08 7.63 -11.89
CA CYS A 217 0.18 9.07 -11.88
C CYS A 217 -0.14 9.71 -10.53
N LEU A 218 -1.27 9.37 -9.90
CA LEU A 218 -1.64 9.90 -8.58
C LEU A 218 -0.65 9.45 -7.51
N THR A 219 -0.20 8.19 -7.54
CA THR A 219 0.78 7.66 -6.59
C THR A 219 2.15 8.34 -6.76
N VAL A 220 2.61 8.54 -8.01
CA VAL A 220 3.84 9.30 -8.28
C VAL A 220 3.70 10.75 -7.84
N GLY A 221 2.60 11.41 -8.19
CA GLY A 221 2.33 12.80 -7.82
C GLY A 221 2.36 13.00 -6.31
N LEU A 222 1.63 12.17 -5.56
CA LEU A 222 1.65 12.18 -4.10
C LEU A 222 3.07 11.94 -3.57
N GLY A 223 3.77 10.92 -4.06
CA GLY A 223 5.14 10.62 -3.63
C GLY A 223 6.13 11.76 -3.86
N VAL A 224 6.06 12.42 -5.02
CA VAL A 224 6.89 13.61 -5.33
C VAL A 224 6.53 14.75 -4.39
N THR A 225 5.24 15.04 -4.20
CA THR A 225 4.82 16.13 -3.31
C THR A 225 5.29 15.91 -1.87
N THR A 226 5.11 14.69 -1.33
CA THR A 226 5.58 14.31 0.01
C THR A 226 7.10 14.43 0.10
N PHE A 227 7.84 13.90 -0.88
CA PHE A 227 9.31 13.98 -0.86
C PHE A 227 9.79 15.44 -0.88
N VAL A 228 9.25 16.26 -1.78
CA VAL A 228 9.65 17.66 -1.90
C VAL A 228 9.30 18.45 -0.64
N SER A 229 8.10 18.29 -0.08
CA SER A 229 7.69 18.98 1.15
C SER A 229 8.53 18.58 2.37
N SER A 230 9.00 17.32 2.42
CA SER A 230 9.80 16.85 3.54
C SER A 230 11.28 17.25 3.43
N VAL A 231 11.83 17.37 2.21
CA VAL A 231 13.24 17.73 1.97
C VAL A 231 13.45 19.24 1.84
N PHE A 232 12.49 19.95 1.24
CA PHE A 232 12.54 21.40 0.96
C PHE A 232 11.33 22.10 1.61
N PRO A 233 11.35 22.30 2.95
CA PRO A 233 10.27 22.92 3.71
C PRO A 233 10.14 24.43 3.47
#